data_AF-Q846R2-F1
#
_entry.id   AF-Q846R2-F1
#
_cell.length_a   1.000
_cell.length_b   1.000
_cell.length_c   1.000
_cell.angle_alpha   90.00
_cell.angle_beta   90.00
_cell.angle_gamma   90.00
#
_symmetry.space_group_name_H-M   'P 1'
#
loop_
_entity.id
_entity.type
_entity.pdbx_description
1 polymer ?
#
loop_
_entity_poly.entity_id
_entity_poly.type
_entity_poly.pdbx_seq_one_letter_code
_entity_poly.pdbx_strand_id
1 'polypeptide(L)'
;IDRYARGYTNEEMGVSNDKALCGPDDTQWAPCYASSDPTLYGRARPVARLLINGSGACTGWLVGSQGHLMTNQHCVGTASEAQNTQYEFMAEGASCSTSCASWFGCPGNVIPGGTLVKVDAPRDYALIQLSQNPVNTYGYLQLRSSGAVVNERIYLPQHPAGHGKKIAVRSTDARDESGFAEIYSRNEASCQSGGPNDIGYYADTQGGSSGSPVIGHSDNLVVALHHCANCPNRGVPIEAVISHLGTSLPQCALPAADCPNPGGNGEPPPPPPPPPPPPENSFDYTASNTNSAQQNTTNHTIALTAGQTLTVATCGLTGTQFTGDTWLRLRNPAGTEVATNDDSCGGRGSSITFTATTAGNHEVRAGCYSTGSCTGRVVWEISGGSGGPTSGSFNFSGSNTNSAQQNTTNHDVAIAAGKS
;
A
#
# COMPACT_ATOMS: atom_id res chain seq x y z
N ILE A 1 1.89 14.33 7.78
CA ILE A 1 1.67 12.89 8.01
C ILE A 1 3.07 12.28 7.96
N ASP A 2 3.64 11.95 9.11
CA ASP A 2 5.11 11.89 9.30
C ASP A 2 5.72 10.49 9.40
N ARG A 3 4.99 9.41 9.10
CA ARG A 3 5.56 8.06 9.04
C ARG A 3 4.82 7.19 8.02
N TYR A 4 5.57 6.58 7.11
CA TYR A 4 5.17 5.35 6.44
C TYR A 4 5.86 4.19 7.18
N ALA A 5 5.09 3.26 7.71
CA ALA A 5 5.62 1.99 8.16
C ALA A 5 5.75 1.08 6.94
N ARG A 6 6.96 0.61 6.64
CA ARG A 6 7.14 -0.58 5.79
C ARG A 6 6.77 -1.79 6.65
N GLY A 7 5.48 -2.06 6.82
CA GLY A 7 4.97 -3.14 7.68
C GLY A 7 5.90 -4.34 7.74
N TYR A 8 6.12 -4.88 8.95
CA TYR A 8 6.99 -6.03 9.12
C TYR A 8 6.43 -7.22 8.32
N THR A 9 7.31 -7.94 7.63
CA THR A 9 6.96 -9.23 7.02
C THR A 9 6.49 -10.19 8.11
N ASN A 10 5.64 -11.16 7.77
CA ASN A 10 5.20 -12.19 8.70
C ASN A 10 6.39 -12.95 9.33
N GLU A 11 7.49 -13.09 8.58
CA GLU A 11 8.78 -13.61 9.05
C GLU A 11 9.46 -12.68 10.08
N GLU A 12 9.50 -11.36 9.83
CA GLU A 12 9.98 -10.36 10.80
C GLU A 12 9.10 -10.30 12.07
N MET A 13 7.83 -10.71 11.99
CA MET A 13 6.89 -10.78 13.13
C MET A 13 6.87 -12.14 13.86
N GLY A 14 7.63 -13.14 13.40
CA GLY A 14 7.67 -14.47 14.02
C GLY A 14 6.34 -15.25 13.93
N VAL A 15 5.47 -14.90 12.99
CA VAL A 15 4.19 -15.60 12.76
C VAL A 15 4.42 -16.65 11.68
N SER A 16 4.35 -17.93 12.03
CA SER A 16 4.52 -19.02 11.06
C SER A 16 3.49 -18.91 9.92
N ASN A 17 3.97 -18.79 8.67
CA ASN A 17 3.18 -18.52 7.47
C ASN A 17 2.23 -19.66 7.03
N ASP A 18 2.30 -20.84 7.65
CA ASP A 18 1.63 -22.06 7.15
C ASP A 18 0.29 -22.38 7.83
N LYS A 19 -0.26 -21.49 8.68
CA LYS A 19 -1.46 -21.84 9.49
C LYS A 19 -2.77 -21.98 8.72
N ALA A 20 -2.73 -21.86 7.40
CA ALA A 20 -3.91 -21.78 6.53
C ALA A 20 -3.76 -22.53 5.19
N LEU A 21 -2.58 -23.14 5.00
CA LEU A 21 -2.23 -24.17 4.02
C LEU A 21 -3.10 -25.43 4.18
N CYS A 22 -4.03 -25.78 3.29
CA CYS A 22 -4.72 -27.08 3.35
C CYS A 22 -4.04 -28.15 2.50
N GLY A 23 -2.71 -28.11 2.48
CA GLY A 23 -1.86 -28.92 1.61
C GLY A 23 -0.74 -28.09 1.00
N PRO A 24 -0.20 -28.51 -0.16
CA PRO A 24 0.59 -27.64 -1.03
C PRO A 24 -0.21 -26.40 -1.44
N ASP A 25 0.46 -25.26 -1.65
CA ASP A 25 -0.20 -24.04 -2.14
C ASP A 25 -0.71 -24.23 -3.58
N ASP A 26 -2.03 -24.36 -3.74
CA ASP A 26 -2.73 -24.52 -5.01
C ASP A 26 -3.16 -23.18 -5.63
N THR A 27 -2.88 -22.06 -4.96
CA THR A 27 -3.27 -20.72 -5.44
C THR A 27 -2.47 -20.29 -6.67
N GLN A 28 -3.10 -19.52 -7.55
CA GLN A 28 -2.46 -18.95 -8.73
C GLN A 28 -2.57 -17.42 -8.73
N TRP A 29 -1.63 -16.74 -9.36
CA TRP A 29 -1.72 -15.28 -9.56
C TRP A 29 -2.99 -14.93 -10.32
N ALA A 30 -3.70 -13.88 -9.90
CA ALA A 30 -4.96 -13.48 -10.52
C ALA A 30 -4.88 -13.31 -12.06
N PRO A 31 -3.82 -12.71 -12.64
CA PRO A 31 -3.67 -12.59 -14.10
C PRO A 31 -3.64 -13.91 -14.87
N CYS A 32 -3.37 -15.06 -14.23
CA CYS A 32 -3.45 -16.38 -14.85
C CYS A 32 -4.88 -16.73 -15.31
N TYR A 33 -5.89 -16.14 -14.66
CA TYR A 33 -7.29 -16.34 -14.99
C TYR A 33 -7.81 -15.35 -16.04
N ALA A 34 -7.07 -14.30 -16.37
CA ALA A 34 -7.54 -13.26 -17.28
C ALA A 34 -7.96 -13.79 -18.66
N SER A 35 -7.30 -14.84 -19.16
CA SER A 35 -7.65 -15.52 -20.41
C SER A 35 -8.33 -16.86 -20.23
N SER A 36 -8.00 -17.61 -19.17
CA SER A 36 -8.52 -18.96 -18.93
C SER A 36 -9.91 -18.96 -18.29
N ASP A 37 -10.22 -17.95 -17.48
CA ASP A 37 -11.55 -17.71 -16.89
C ASP A 37 -11.79 -16.19 -16.69
N PRO A 38 -12.14 -15.46 -17.76
CA PRO A 38 -12.28 -14.00 -17.73
C PRO A 38 -13.42 -13.53 -16.83
N THR A 39 -14.45 -14.36 -16.60
CA THR A 39 -15.55 -14.01 -15.70
C THR A 39 -15.07 -14.03 -14.25
N LEU A 40 -14.41 -15.11 -13.83
CA LEU A 40 -13.82 -15.23 -12.50
C LEU A 40 -12.79 -14.12 -12.24
N TYR A 41 -11.90 -13.86 -13.21
CA TYR A 41 -10.94 -12.76 -13.11
C TYR A 41 -11.63 -11.40 -13.00
N GLY A 42 -12.68 -11.15 -13.78
CA GLY A 42 -13.49 -9.94 -13.70
C GLY A 42 -14.10 -9.72 -12.32
N ARG A 43 -14.48 -10.80 -11.63
CA ARG A 43 -15.02 -10.78 -10.26
C ARG A 43 -13.95 -10.65 -9.17
N ALA A 44 -12.68 -10.82 -9.51
CA ALA A 44 -11.56 -10.55 -8.61
C ALA A 44 -11.06 -9.10 -8.67
N ARG A 45 -11.49 -8.30 -9.66
CA ARG A 45 -11.16 -6.87 -9.78
C ARG A 45 -11.61 -5.99 -8.60
N PRO A 46 -12.81 -6.16 -8.01
CA PRO A 46 -13.25 -5.35 -6.87
C PRO A 46 -12.63 -5.75 -5.52
N VAL A 47 -11.62 -6.63 -5.51
CA VAL A 47 -10.93 -7.10 -4.31
C VAL A 47 -9.66 -6.27 -4.11
N ALA A 48 -9.51 -5.76 -2.90
CA ALA A 48 -8.42 -4.88 -2.47
C ALA A 48 -7.52 -5.56 -1.44
N ARG A 49 -6.23 -5.20 -1.50
CA ARG A 49 -5.27 -5.38 -0.42
C ARG A 49 -5.41 -4.22 0.57
N LEU A 50 -5.42 -4.53 1.86
CA LEU A 50 -5.52 -3.52 2.91
C LEU A 50 -4.16 -3.35 3.60
N LEU A 51 -3.69 -2.10 3.74
CA LEU A 51 -2.60 -1.75 4.66
C LEU A 51 -3.18 -1.01 5.87
N ILE A 52 -3.26 -1.69 7.00
CA ILE A 52 -3.92 -1.20 8.21
C ILE A 52 -2.87 -0.63 9.16
N ASN A 53 -3.03 0.64 9.57
CA ASN A 53 -2.08 1.35 10.45
C ASN A 53 -0.62 1.25 9.98
N GLY A 54 -0.41 1.15 8.66
CA GLY A 54 0.91 1.02 8.03
C GLY A 54 1.63 -0.32 8.26
N SER A 55 1.04 -1.30 8.95
CA SER A 55 1.75 -2.54 9.30
C SER A 55 0.94 -3.82 9.19
N GLY A 56 -0.38 -3.76 9.34
CA GLY A 56 -1.25 -4.93 9.14
C GLY A 56 -1.62 -5.13 7.67
N ALA A 57 -1.76 -6.38 7.25
CA ALA A 57 -2.33 -6.73 5.95
C ALA A 57 -3.60 -7.56 6.12
N CYS A 58 -4.61 -7.22 5.32
CA CYS A 58 -5.82 -8.01 5.14
C CYS A 58 -6.31 -7.90 3.69
N THR A 59 -7.41 -8.59 3.40
CA THR A 59 -8.16 -8.48 2.15
C THR A 59 -9.51 -7.82 2.43
N GLY A 60 -10.01 -7.05 1.48
CA GLY A 60 -11.38 -6.52 1.48
C GLY A 60 -11.92 -6.40 0.07
N TRP A 61 -13.19 -6.08 -0.09
CA TRP A 61 -13.82 -6.09 -1.41
C TRP A 61 -15.04 -5.18 -1.49
N LEU A 62 -15.28 -4.60 -2.67
CA LEU A 62 -16.43 -3.72 -2.89
C LEU A 62 -17.73 -4.51 -2.87
N VAL A 63 -18.69 -4.05 -2.08
CA VAL A 63 -20.02 -4.65 -1.93
C VAL A 63 -21.10 -3.63 -2.31
N GLY A 64 -21.94 -4.00 -3.28
CA GLY A 64 -22.96 -3.11 -3.83
C GLY A 64 -22.39 -1.91 -4.61
N SER A 65 -23.29 -1.04 -5.07
CA SER A 65 -22.98 -0.01 -6.08
C SER A 65 -22.57 1.35 -5.49
N GLN A 66 -22.38 1.45 -4.17
CA GLN A 66 -22.22 2.73 -3.47
C GLN A 66 -20.80 2.98 -2.94
N GLY A 67 -19.82 2.17 -3.32
CA GLY A 67 -18.43 2.32 -2.86
C GLY A 67 -18.21 1.86 -1.42
N HIS A 68 -19.03 0.92 -0.95
CA HIS A 68 -18.81 0.26 0.31
C HIS A 68 -17.82 -0.89 0.13
N LEU A 69 -16.97 -1.10 1.13
CA LEU A 69 -16.00 -2.20 1.21
C LEU A 69 -16.31 -3.07 2.43
N MET A 70 -16.30 -4.38 2.21
CA MET A 70 -16.42 -5.40 3.26
C MET A 70 -15.03 -5.97 3.57
N THR A 71 -14.74 -6.19 4.86
CA THR A 71 -13.56 -6.93 5.36
C THR A 71 -13.90 -7.54 6.73
N ASN A 72 -12.94 -8.14 7.43
CA ASN A 72 -13.17 -8.63 8.79
C ASN A 72 -13.15 -7.52 9.85
N GLN A 73 -13.86 -7.77 10.96
CA GLN A 73 -13.79 -6.90 12.14
C GLN A 73 -12.39 -6.91 12.74
N HIS A 74 -11.72 -8.07 12.81
CA HIS A 74 -10.36 -8.13 13.34
C HIS A 74 -9.31 -7.43 12.46
N CYS A 75 -9.66 -7.11 11.21
CA CYS A 75 -8.84 -6.28 10.32
C CYS A 75 -9.11 -4.80 10.55
N VAL A 76 -10.39 -4.39 10.54
CA VAL A 76 -10.80 -2.99 10.72
C VAL A 76 -11.96 -2.95 11.73
N GLY A 77 -11.63 -2.85 13.01
CA GLY A 77 -12.60 -2.90 14.11
C GLY A 77 -13.13 -1.54 14.54
N THR A 78 -12.42 -0.47 14.18
CA THR A 78 -12.67 0.88 14.69
C THR A 78 -12.70 1.94 13.59
N ALA A 79 -13.35 3.07 13.88
CA ALA A 79 -13.36 4.22 12.96
C ALA A 79 -11.94 4.76 12.69
N SER A 80 -11.05 4.69 13.68
CA SER A 80 -9.64 5.10 13.51
C SER A 80 -8.90 4.17 12.54
N GLU A 81 -9.07 2.85 12.65
CA GLU A 81 -8.48 1.91 11.70
C GLU A 81 -9.05 2.11 10.30
N ALA A 82 -10.37 2.34 10.16
CA ALA A 82 -10.97 2.60 8.86
C ALA A 82 -10.39 3.86 8.18
N GLN A 83 -10.10 4.91 8.95
CA GLN A 83 -9.44 6.13 8.46
C GLN A 83 -7.95 5.91 8.15
N ASN A 84 -7.26 5.08 8.93
CA ASN A 84 -5.82 4.80 8.82
C ASN A 84 -5.51 3.53 8.00
N THR A 85 -6.44 3.13 7.13
CA THR A 85 -6.26 2.01 6.20
C THR A 85 -6.13 2.50 4.78
N GLN A 86 -5.18 1.94 4.04
CA GLN A 86 -5.08 2.09 2.58
C GLN A 86 -5.77 0.91 1.92
N TYR A 87 -6.69 1.19 0.98
CA TYR A 87 -7.43 0.18 0.21
C TYR A 87 -6.87 0.14 -1.20
N GLU A 88 -6.07 -0.87 -1.51
CA GLU A 88 -5.28 -0.97 -2.74
C GLU A 88 -5.91 -1.98 -3.71
N PHE A 89 -6.49 -1.47 -4.79
CA PHE A 89 -7.13 -2.27 -5.83
C PHE A 89 -6.14 -2.62 -6.94
N MET A 90 -6.33 -3.79 -7.56
CA MET A 90 -5.48 -4.26 -8.66
C MET A 90 -4.00 -4.36 -8.28
N ALA A 91 -3.70 -4.65 -7.01
CA ALA A 91 -2.36 -5.00 -6.56
C ALA A 91 -1.98 -6.41 -7.04
N GLU A 92 -1.61 -6.54 -8.30
CA GLU A 92 -1.34 -7.81 -8.97
C GLU A 92 -0.31 -7.65 -10.10
N GLY A 93 0.24 -8.76 -10.56
CA GLY A 93 1.28 -8.75 -11.59
C GLY A 93 0.73 -8.32 -12.95
N ALA A 94 1.60 -7.81 -13.82
CA ALA A 94 1.22 -7.49 -15.19
C ALA A 94 0.83 -8.72 -16.03
N SER A 95 1.25 -9.91 -15.61
CA SER A 95 1.01 -11.18 -16.30
C SER A 95 1.01 -12.35 -15.32
N CYS A 96 0.55 -13.52 -15.77
CA CYS A 96 0.59 -14.76 -14.99
C CYS A 96 2.02 -15.16 -14.55
N SER A 97 3.03 -14.79 -15.34
CA SER A 97 4.45 -15.07 -15.04
C SER A 97 5.09 -14.08 -14.06
N THR A 98 4.42 -12.97 -13.75
CA THR A 98 4.96 -11.95 -12.85
C THR A 98 4.79 -12.40 -11.41
N SER A 99 5.89 -12.73 -10.74
CA SER A 99 5.85 -13.03 -9.30
C SER A 99 5.66 -11.74 -8.49
N CYS A 100 4.64 -11.74 -7.63
CA CYS A 100 4.35 -10.68 -6.68
C CYS A 100 4.47 -11.17 -5.23
N ALA A 101 5.28 -12.21 -5.01
CA ALA A 101 5.47 -12.88 -3.72
C ALA A 101 6.46 -12.13 -2.81
N SER A 102 6.17 -10.85 -2.57
CA SER A 102 6.86 -10.01 -1.60
C SER A 102 5.84 -9.12 -0.90
N TRP A 103 6.15 -8.72 0.33
CA TRP A 103 5.30 -7.80 1.09
C TRP A 103 4.97 -6.55 0.27
N PHE A 104 3.68 -6.35 0.00
CA PHE A 104 3.16 -5.26 -0.81
C PHE A 104 3.75 -5.16 -2.24
N GLY A 105 4.24 -6.27 -2.78
CA GLY A 105 4.71 -6.35 -4.17
C GLY A 105 3.58 -6.11 -5.18
N CYS A 106 3.96 -5.65 -6.38
CA CYS A 106 3.05 -5.31 -7.48
C CYS A 106 2.00 -4.28 -7.07
N PRO A 107 2.37 -2.99 -7.01
CA PRO A 107 1.49 -1.95 -6.51
C PRO A 107 0.27 -1.78 -7.40
N GLY A 108 -0.86 -1.52 -6.77
CA GLY A 108 -2.12 -1.17 -7.38
C GLY A 108 -2.49 0.29 -7.15
N ASN A 109 -3.78 0.58 -7.31
CA ASN A 109 -4.36 1.89 -7.07
C ASN A 109 -4.87 2.01 -5.64
N VAL A 110 -4.34 2.99 -4.90
CA VAL A 110 -4.67 3.20 -3.49
C VAL A 110 -5.77 4.23 -3.32
N ILE A 111 -6.81 3.86 -2.57
CA ILE A 111 -7.79 4.78 -1.99
C ILE A 111 -7.47 4.92 -0.50
N PRO A 112 -7.12 6.12 0.00
CA PRO A 112 -6.80 6.32 1.40
C PRO A 112 -8.08 6.52 2.23
N GLY A 113 -8.15 5.81 3.37
CA GLY A 113 -9.15 6.00 4.40
C GLY A 113 -10.58 5.67 4.00
N GLY A 114 -11.43 5.59 5.01
CA GLY A 114 -12.85 5.31 4.87
C GLY A 114 -13.58 5.59 6.18
N THR A 115 -14.91 5.59 6.11
CA THR A 115 -15.80 5.74 7.27
C THR A 115 -16.35 4.38 7.66
N LEU A 116 -16.14 3.96 8.90
CA LEU A 116 -16.73 2.73 9.42
C LEU A 116 -18.25 2.90 9.51
N VAL A 117 -19.00 2.11 8.75
CA VAL A 117 -20.47 2.14 8.68
C VAL A 117 -21.06 1.20 9.72
N LYS A 118 -20.54 -0.04 9.78
CA LYS A 118 -21.02 -1.06 10.70
C LYS A 118 -19.93 -2.10 10.96
N VAL A 119 -19.90 -2.65 12.16
CA VAL A 119 -18.93 -3.66 12.58
C VAL A 119 -19.59 -4.63 13.54
N ASP A 120 -19.23 -5.91 13.48
CA ASP A 120 -19.75 -6.95 14.38
C ASP A 120 -18.66 -7.97 14.69
N ALA A 121 -18.33 -8.13 15.98
CA ALA A 121 -17.29 -9.07 16.42
C ALA A 121 -17.74 -10.55 16.32
N PRO A 122 -18.96 -10.95 16.72
CA PRO A 122 -19.42 -12.34 16.57
C PRO A 122 -19.47 -12.84 15.12
N ARG A 123 -19.74 -11.97 14.14
CA ARG A 123 -19.73 -12.30 12.71
C ARG A 123 -18.47 -11.82 11.98
N ASP A 124 -17.46 -11.39 12.74
CA ASP A 124 -16.18 -10.90 12.27
C ASP A 124 -16.22 -10.09 10.98
N TYR A 125 -17.11 -9.11 10.86
CA TYR A 125 -17.20 -8.29 9.66
C TYR A 125 -17.17 -6.80 9.99
N ALA A 126 -16.63 -6.04 9.05
CA ALA A 126 -16.66 -4.59 9.03
C ALA A 126 -17.09 -4.10 7.65
N LEU A 127 -18.04 -3.17 7.64
CA LEU A 127 -18.50 -2.45 6.46
C LEU A 127 -17.97 -1.01 6.52
N ILE A 128 -17.24 -0.61 5.50
CA ILE A 128 -16.60 0.70 5.39
C ILE A 128 -17.14 1.41 4.15
N GLN A 129 -17.49 2.69 4.26
CA GLN A 129 -17.71 3.56 3.11
C GLN A 129 -16.37 4.19 2.70
N LEU A 130 -15.91 3.92 1.48
CA LEU A 130 -14.66 4.50 0.98
C LEU A 130 -14.81 6.00 0.71
N SER A 131 -13.69 6.73 0.79
CA SER A 131 -13.62 8.17 0.48
C SER A 131 -13.93 8.51 -0.99
N GLN A 132 -13.79 7.52 -1.87
CA GLN A 132 -14.13 7.58 -3.29
C GLN A 132 -14.94 6.33 -3.65
N ASN A 133 -15.82 6.41 -4.64
CA ASN A 133 -16.59 5.26 -5.11
C ASN A 133 -15.97 4.67 -6.40
N PRO A 134 -15.18 3.58 -6.32
CA PRO A 134 -14.48 3.03 -7.48
C PRO A 134 -15.25 1.93 -8.22
N VAL A 135 -16.55 1.76 -7.96
CA VAL A 135 -17.33 0.64 -8.49
C VAL A 135 -17.47 0.66 -10.02
N ASN A 136 -17.43 1.84 -10.66
CA ASN A 136 -17.44 1.91 -12.12
C ASN A 136 -16.17 1.28 -12.71
N THR A 137 -15.04 1.59 -12.09
CA THR A 137 -13.71 1.10 -12.48
C THR A 137 -13.56 -0.39 -12.23
N TYR A 138 -13.73 -0.85 -10.99
CA TYR A 138 -13.41 -2.22 -10.59
C TYR A 138 -14.60 -3.18 -10.59
N GLY A 139 -15.83 -2.66 -10.68
CA GLY A 139 -17.03 -3.42 -10.40
C GLY A 139 -17.32 -3.51 -8.89
N TYR A 140 -18.23 -4.40 -8.54
CA TYR A 140 -18.58 -4.72 -7.16
C TYR A 140 -19.11 -6.16 -7.06
N LEU A 141 -19.06 -6.73 -5.86
CA LEU A 141 -19.62 -8.04 -5.58
C LEU A 141 -21.01 -7.93 -4.97
N GLN A 142 -21.78 -9.00 -5.16
CA GLN A 142 -23.12 -9.16 -4.63
C GLN A 142 -23.17 -10.41 -3.73
N LEU A 143 -24.05 -10.39 -2.74
CA LEU A 143 -24.17 -11.40 -1.71
C LEU A 143 -25.26 -12.39 -2.09
N ARG A 144 -25.06 -13.67 -1.74
CA ARG A 144 -26.06 -14.70 -1.96
C ARG A 144 -26.94 -14.89 -0.73
N SER A 145 -28.19 -14.45 -0.80
CA SER A 145 -29.14 -14.54 0.32
C SER A 145 -29.44 -15.98 0.77
N SER A 146 -29.31 -16.97 -0.11
CA SER A 146 -29.48 -18.38 0.23
C SER A 146 -28.28 -19.00 0.96
N GLY A 147 -27.15 -18.30 1.05
CA GLY A 147 -25.92 -18.80 1.67
C GLY A 147 -25.21 -19.86 0.84
N ALA A 148 -24.16 -20.46 1.41
CA ALA A 148 -23.39 -21.55 0.81
C ALA A 148 -24.19 -22.87 0.69
N VAL A 149 -23.81 -23.73 -0.26
CA VAL A 149 -24.35 -25.08 -0.51
C VAL A 149 -23.18 -26.07 -0.49
N VAL A 150 -23.30 -27.15 0.28
CA VAL A 150 -22.25 -28.17 0.38
C VAL A 150 -21.97 -28.79 -1.00
N ASN A 151 -20.69 -29.03 -1.29
CA ASN A 151 -20.13 -29.53 -2.55
C ASN A 151 -20.28 -28.58 -3.75
N GLU A 152 -20.71 -27.34 -3.56
CA GLU A 152 -20.63 -26.37 -4.65
C GLU A 152 -19.19 -25.90 -4.83
N ARG A 153 -18.80 -25.63 -6.09
CA ARG A 153 -17.51 -25.03 -6.39
C ARG A 153 -17.46 -23.58 -5.95
N ILE A 154 -16.31 -23.19 -5.43
CA ILE A 154 -16.00 -21.84 -5.00
C ILE A 154 -14.69 -21.36 -5.57
N TYR A 155 -14.47 -20.04 -5.49
CA TYR A 155 -13.16 -19.45 -5.64
C TYR A 155 -12.99 -18.27 -4.68
N LEU A 156 -11.74 -18.01 -4.29
CA LEU A 156 -11.39 -17.01 -3.29
C LEU A 156 -10.30 -16.09 -3.83
N PRO A 157 -10.65 -14.90 -4.36
CA PRO A 157 -9.68 -13.86 -4.65
C PRO A 157 -9.18 -13.19 -3.36
N GLN A 158 -7.87 -13.09 -3.18
CA GLN A 158 -7.25 -12.75 -1.90
C GLN A 158 -5.83 -12.16 -2.04
N HIS A 159 -5.33 -11.57 -0.94
CA HIS A 159 -3.97 -11.08 -0.80
C HIS A 159 -3.20 -11.84 0.31
N PRO A 160 -2.83 -13.12 0.05
CA PRO A 160 -2.12 -13.94 1.01
C PRO A 160 -0.73 -13.33 1.30
N ALA A 161 -0.32 -13.35 2.56
CA ALA A 161 0.88 -12.72 3.11
C ALA A 161 1.05 -11.21 2.79
N GLY A 162 -0.04 -10.50 2.45
CA GLY A 162 0.04 -9.12 1.96
C GLY A 162 0.72 -9.00 0.59
N HIS A 163 0.83 -10.10 -0.16
CA HIS A 163 1.44 -10.15 -1.48
C HIS A 163 0.48 -9.64 -2.57
N GLY A 164 0.91 -9.73 -3.83
CA GLY A 164 0.01 -9.49 -4.96
C GLY A 164 -1.17 -10.47 -4.98
N LYS A 165 -2.24 -10.11 -5.70
CA LYS A 165 -3.49 -10.86 -5.71
C LYS A 165 -3.28 -12.28 -6.24
N LYS A 166 -3.74 -13.25 -5.46
CA LYS A 166 -3.91 -14.64 -5.87
C LYS A 166 -5.37 -15.04 -5.81
N ILE A 167 -5.73 -16.09 -6.54
CA ILE A 167 -7.07 -16.68 -6.48
C ILE A 167 -6.92 -18.18 -6.21
N ALA A 168 -7.55 -18.63 -5.12
CA ALA A 168 -7.73 -20.05 -4.87
C ALA A 168 -8.93 -20.53 -5.69
N VAL A 169 -8.70 -21.49 -6.58
CA VAL A 169 -9.71 -22.08 -7.49
C VAL A 169 -9.60 -23.60 -7.47
N ARG A 170 -8.36 -24.09 -7.51
CA ARG A 170 -8.03 -25.50 -7.36
C ARG A 170 -7.75 -25.84 -5.91
N SER A 171 -7.91 -27.12 -5.60
CA SER A 171 -7.58 -27.72 -4.32
C SER A 171 -7.12 -29.14 -4.57
N THR A 172 -6.01 -29.53 -3.96
CA THR A 172 -5.43 -30.86 -4.00
C THR A 172 -5.68 -31.64 -2.69
N ASP A 173 -6.44 -31.08 -1.74
CA ASP A 173 -6.90 -31.82 -0.55
C ASP A 173 -7.75 -33.02 -0.99
N ALA A 174 -7.54 -34.16 -0.35
CA ALA A 174 -8.21 -35.41 -0.70
C ALA A 174 -9.75 -35.36 -0.56
N ARG A 175 -10.28 -34.38 0.18
CA ARG A 175 -11.73 -34.16 0.34
C ARG A 175 -12.34 -33.38 -0.83
N ASP A 176 -11.53 -32.69 -1.63
CA ASP A 176 -11.95 -31.99 -2.84
C ASP A 176 -11.67 -32.87 -4.08
N GLU A 177 -12.38 -34.00 -4.18
CA GLU A 177 -12.15 -35.05 -5.21
C GLU A 177 -12.23 -34.52 -6.66
N SER A 178 -12.94 -33.40 -6.87
CA SER A 178 -13.06 -32.77 -8.19
C SER A 178 -11.80 -32.02 -8.64
N GLY A 179 -10.85 -31.79 -7.73
CA GLY A 179 -9.65 -30.97 -7.95
C GLY A 179 -9.92 -29.46 -7.95
N PHE A 180 -11.11 -29.05 -7.54
CA PHE A 180 -11.53 -27.66 -7.36
C PHE A 180 -11.88 -27.40 -5.90
N ALA A 181 -11.64 -26.18 -5.44
CA ALA A 181 -12.11 -25.75 -4.13
C ALA A 181 -13.64 -25.83 -4.06
N GLU A 182 -14.14 -26.48 -3.02
CA GLU A 182 -15.57 -26.69 -2.80
C GLU A 182 -15.98 -26.38 -1.35
N ILE A 183 -17.26 -26.10 -1.14
CA ILE A 183 -17.81 -26.00 0.22
C ILE A 183 -17.88 -27.39 0.83
N TYR A 184 -17.07 -27.64 1.85
CA TYR A 184 -17.05 -28.91 2.58
C TYR A 184 -18.15 -29.01 3.64
N SER A 185 -18.41 -27.92 4.37
CA SER A 185 -19.29 -27.93 5.54
C SER A 185 -19.98 -26.57 5.71
N ARG A 186 -21.19 -26.59 6.28
CA ARG A 186 -21.91 -25.37 6.72
C ARG A 186 -22.04 -25.26 8.24
N ASN A 187 -21.38 -26.15 8.97
CA ASN A 187 -21.58 -26.32 10.40
C ASN A 187 -20.25 -26.51 11.14
N GLU A 188 -19.18 -25.88 10.65
CA GLU A 188 -17.93 -25.82 11.39
C GLU A 188 -18.13 -25.00 12.66
N ALA A 189 -17.40 -25.33 13.71
CA ALA A 189 -17.47 -24.53 14.94
C ALA A 189 -17.12 -23.06 14.64
N SER A 190 -17.81 -22.12 15.29
CA SER A 190 -17.49 -20.71 15.09
C SER A 190 -16.06 -20.41 15.54
N CYS A 191 -15.30 -19.65 14.75
CA CYS A 191 -14.03 -19.08 15.22
C CYS A 191 -14.21 -17.93 16.19
N GLN A 192 -15.37 -17.28 16.20
CA GLN A 192 -15.67 -16.18 17.11
C GLN A 192 -16.69 -16.61 18.16
N SER A 193 -16.44 -16.24 19.41
CA SER A 193 -17.39 -16.50 20.49
C SER A 193 -18.72 -15.77 20.22
N GLY A 194 -19.82 -16.51 20.31
CA GLY A 194 -21.17 -15.98 20.04
C GLY A 194 -21.51 -15.81 18.55
N GLY A 195 -20.60 -16.20 17.64
CA GLY A 195 -20.82 -16.20 16.21
C GLY A 195 -21.70 -17.35 15.71
N PRO A 196 -22.18 -17.28 14.46
CA PRO A 196 -22.80 -18.43 13.81
C PRO A 196 -21.77 -19.55 13.60
N ASN A 197 -22.25 -20.77 13.35
CA ASN A 197 -21.38 -21.81 12.81
C ASN A 197 -20.82 -21.38 11.45
N ASP A 198 -19.59 -21.77 11.20
CA ASP A 198 -18.84 -21.35 10.02
C ASP A 198 -19.03 -22.28 8.84
N ILE A 199 -18.79 -21.71 7.66
CA ILE A 199 -18.66 -22.43 6.39
C ILE A 199 -17.23 -22.94 6.28
N GLY A 200 -17.04 -24.24 6.06
CA GLY A 200 -15.75 -24.90 5.92
C GLY A 200 -15.41 -25.23 4.46
N TYR A 201 -14.14 -25.07 4.08
CA TYR A 201 -13.58 -25.41 2.76
C TYR A 201 -12.06 -25.64 2.85
N TYR A 202 -11.46 -26.28 1.83
CA TYR A 202 -10.01 -26.52 1.76
C TYR A 202 -9.27 -25.64 0.77
N ALA A 203 -9.93 -24.60 0.24
CA ALA A 203 -9.25 -23.57 -0.54
C ALA A 203 -8.14 -22.92 0.31
N ASP A 204 -6.92 -22.89 -0.23
CA ASP A 204 -5.75 -22.35 0.47
C ASP A 204 -5.88 -20.86 0.76
N THR A 205 -5.49 -20.47 1.97
CA THR A 205 -5.34 -19.08 2.39
C THR A 205 -4.06 -18.90 3.21
N GLN A 206 -3.71 -17.66 3.57
CA GLN A 206 -2.58 -17.34 4.46
C GLN A 206 -2.93 -16.12 5.33
N GLY A 207 -2.05 -15.75 6.27
CA GLY A 207 -2.18 -14.44 6.93
C GLY A 207 -2.28 -13.33 5.90
N GLY A 208 -3.19 -12.37 6.05
CA GLY A 208 -3.50 -11.37 5.02
C GLY A 208 -4.70 -11.71 4.11
N SER A 209 -5.08 -12.99 4.03
CA SER A 209 -6.30 -13.41 3.33
C SER A 209 -7.59 -13.13 4.11
N SER A 210 -7.49 -12.84 5.41
CA SER A 210 -8.61 -12.40 6.26
C SER A 210 -9.42 -11.31 5.57
N GLY A 211 -10.73 -11.52 5.47
CA GLY A 211 -11.68 -10.60 4.87
C GLY A 211 -11.94 -10.88 3.38
N SER A 212 -11.26 -11.86 2.78
CA SER A 212 -11.50 -12.26 1.40
C SER A 212 -12.93 -12.83 1.21
N PRO A 213 -13.55 -12.55 0.05
CA PRO A 213 -14.84 -13.11 -0.28
C PRO A 213 -14.68 -14.58 -0.71
N VAL A 214 -15.54 -15.45 -0.20
CA VAL A 214 -15.74 -16.79 -0.74
C VAL A 214 -16.88 -16.71 -1.74
N ILE A 215 -16.61 -17.01 -3.01
CA ILE A 215 -17.55 -16.76 -4.11
C ILE A 215 -18.00 -18.09 -4.72
N GLY A 216 -19.32 -18.27 -4.87
CA GLY A 216 -19.89 -19.40 -5.59
C GLY A 216 -19.52 -19.32 -7.08
N HIS A 217 -18.94 -20.38 -7.62
CA HIS A 217 -18.46 -20.38 -9.01
C HIS A 217 -19.61 -20.29 -10.04
N SER A 218 -20.79 -20.82 -9.72
CA SER A 218 -21.92 -20.90 -10.66
C SER A 218 -22.61 -19.55 -10.89
N ASP A 219 -22.67 -18.70 -9.88
CA ASP A 219 -23.42 -17.44 -9.88
C ASP A 219 -22.55 -16.20 -9.64
N ASN A 220 -21.29 -16.38 -9.24
CA ASN A 220 -20.36 -15.32 -8.86
C ASN A 220 -20.85 -14.43 -7.72
N LEU A 221 -21.65 -14.99 -6.81
CA LEU A 221 -22.13 -14.33 -5.61
C LEU A 221 -21.31 -14.76 -4.40
N VAL A 222 -21.08 -13.84 -3.47
CA VAL A 222 -20.38 -14.12 -2.22
C VAL A 222 -21.26 -14.99 -1.35
N VAL A 223 -20.71 -16.09 -0.84
CA VAL A 223 -21.40 -17.11 -0.03
C VAL A 223 -20.87 -17.17 1.41
N ALA A 224 -19.65 -16.71 1.64
CA ALA A 224 -19.05 -16.56 2.96
C ALA A 224 -17.96 -15.48 2.98
N LEU A 225 -17.59 -15.01 4.18
CA LEU A 225 -16.49 -14.09 4.43
C LEU A 225 -15.36 -14.85 5.15
N HIS A 226 -14.21 -15.06 4.50
CA HIS A 226 -13.07 -15.74 5.14
C HIS A 226 -12.60 -14.95 6.36
N HIS A 227 -12.41 -15.62 7.51
CA HIS A 227 -12.01 -14.94 8.75
C HIS A 227 -11.03 -15.70 9.64
N CYS A 228 -10.90 -17.02 9.47
CA CYS A 228 -9.96 -17.81 10.23
C CYS A 228 -9.55 -19.06 9.46
N ALA A 229 -8.42 -19.62 9.87
CA ALA A 229 -7.78 -20.72 9.17
C ALA A 229 -7.24 -21.76 10.15
N ASN A 230 -7.82 -22.96 10.08
CA ASN A 230 -7.33 -24.19 10.71
C ASN A 230 -8.02 -25.35 9.99
N CYS A 231 -7.41 -25.83 8.90
CA CYS A 231 -8.03 -26.71 7.90
C CYS A 231 -9.07 -27.70 8.46
N PRO A 232 -10.34 -27.61 8.03
CA PRO A 232 -10.85 -26.73 6.97
C PRO A 232 -10.73 -25.23 7.30
N ASN A 233 -10.37 -24.43 6.29
CA ASN A 233 -10.45 -22.98 6.36
C ASN A 233 -11.92 -22.56 6.53
N ARG A 234 -12.13 -21.43 7.20
CA ARG A 234 -13.47 -21.05 7.67
C ARG A 234 -13.86 -19.66 7.22
N GLY A 235 -15.11 -19.54 6.83
CA GLY A 235 -15.75 -18.26 6.53
C GLY A 235 -17.08 -18.10 7.26
N VAL A 236 -17.36 -16.88 7.68
CA VAL A 236 -18.65 -16.53 8.27
C VAL A 236 -19.73 -16.65 7.18
N PRO A 237 -20.85 -17.35 7.41
CA PRO A 237 -21.93 -17.49 6.43
C PRO A 237 -22.48 -16.12 6.04
N ILE A 238 -22.53 -15.83 4.73
CA ILE A 238 -22.89 -14.48 4.26
C ILE A 238 -24.34 -14.11 4.61
N GLU A 239 -25.23 -15.11 4.71
CA GLU A 239 -26.62 -14.92 5.12
C GLU A 239 -26.74 -14.38 6.55
N ALA A 240 -25.81 -14.73 7.44
CA ALA A 240 -25.75 -14.19 8.79
C ALA A 240 -25.29 -12.72 8.79
N VAL A 241 -24.37 -12.35 7.89
CA VAL A 241 -23.93 -10.97 7.68
C VAL A 241 -25.05 -10.13 7.06
N ILE A 242 -25.75 -10.63 6.04
CA ILE A 242 -26.91 -9.97 5.42
C ILE A 242 -27.97 -9.66 6.48
N SER A 243 -28.34 -10.67 7.27
CA SER A 243 -29.33 -10.54 8.34
C SER A 243 -28.93 -9.48 9.37
N HIS A 244 -27.66 -9.46 9.78
CA HIS A 244 -27.17 -8.49 10.76
C HIS A 244 -27.04 -7.07 10.20
N LEU A 245 -26.61 -6.92 8.95
CA LEU A 245 -26.52 -5.62 8.27
C LEU A 245 -27.88 -4.92 8.26
N GLY A 246 -28.95 -5.63 7.92
CA GLY A 246 -30.31 -5.09 7.90
C GLY A 246 -30.39 -3.86 7.00
N THR A 247 -30.79 -2.72 7.55
CA THR A 247 -30.91 -1.44 6.82
C THR A 247 -29.56 -0.83 6.41
N SER A 248 -28.44 -1.31 6.95
CA SER A 248 -27.09 -0.90 6.54
C SER A 248 -26.60 -1.63 5.28
N LEU A 249 -27.39 -2.53 4.71
CA LEU A 249 -27.03 -3.26 3.51
C LEU A 249 -26.91 -2.28 2.32
N PRO A 250 -25.75 -2.18 1.65
CA PRO A 250 -25.58 -1.24 0.54
C PRO A 250 -26.53 -1.53 -0.61
N GLN A 251 -26.90 -0.48 -1.34
CA GLN A 251 -27.69 -0.66 -2.57
C GLN A 251 -26.97 -1.61 -3.53
N CYS A 252 -27.72 -2.50 -4.16
CA CYS A 252 -27.19 -3.53 -5.06
C CYS A 252 -26.23 -4.55 -4.44
N ALA A 253 -26.11 -4.59 -3.10
CA ALA A 253 -25.40 -5.68 -2.43
C ALA A 253 -26.11 -7.03 -2.64
N LEU A 254 -27.41 -7.06 -2.91
CA LEU A 254 -28.12 -8.25 -3.38
C LEU A 254 -28.43 -8.11 -4.88
N PRO A 255 -28.47 -9.23 -5.64
CA PRO A 255 -28.92 -9.21 -7.03
C PRO A 255 -30.34 -8.65 -7.16
N ALA A 256 -30.50 -7.63 -7.99
CA ALA A 256 -31.78 -7.03 -8.36
C ALA A 256 -31.74 -6.56 -9.83
N ALA A 257 -32.91 -6.50 -10.47
CA ALA A 257 -33.01 -6.24 -11.92
C ALA A 257 -32.59 -4.81 -12.33
N ASP A 258 -32.66 -3.85 -11.40
CA ASP A 258 -32.33 -2.44 -11.60
C ASP A 258 -30.87 -2.11 -11.23
N CYS A 259 -30.08 -3.11 -10.81
CA CYS A 259 -28.70 -2.89 -10.44
C CYS A 259 -27.79 -2.65 -11.66
N PRO A 260 -26.86 -1.68 -11.59
CA PRO A 260 -25.82 -1.53 -12.60
C PRO A 260 -25.00 -2.80 -12.76
N ASN A 261 -24.38 -3.01 -13.94
CA ASN A 261 -23.55 -4.19 -14.17
C ASN A 261 -22.47 -4.34 -13.06
N PRO A 262 -22.47 -5.44 -12.29
CA PRO A 262 -21.50 -5.60 -11.20
C PRO A 262 -20.06 -5.83 -11.69
N GLY A 263 -19.84 -6.04 -12.99
CA GLY A 263 -18.50 -6.06 -13.58
C GLY A 263 -17.85 -4.69 -13.79
N GLY A 264 -18.57 -3.61 -13.44
CA GLY A 264 -18.19 -2.24 -13.78
C GLY A 264 -18.51 -1.91 -15.24
N ASN A 265 -18.16 -0.71 -15.67
CA ASN A 265 -18.38 -0.23 -17.05
C ASN A 265 -17.11 -0.30 -17.92
N GLY A 266 -16.04 -0.94 -17.41
CA GLY A 266 -14.75 -1.02 -18.10
C GLY A 266 -14.00 0.32 -18.15
N GLU A 267 -14.38 1.30 -17.32
CA GLU A 267 -13.57 2.49 -17.13
C GLU A 267 -12.17 2.06 -16.72
N PRO A 268 -11.12 2.49 -17.46
CA PRO A 268 -9.76 2.15 -17.08
C PRO A 268 -9.54 2.54 -15.62
N PRO A 269 -8.78 1.75 -14.85
CA PRO A 269 -8.29 2.23 -13.57
C PRO A 269 -7.76 3.64 -13.76
N PRO A 270 -8.18 4.64 -12.94
CA PRO A 270 -7.52 5.93 -13.00
C PRO A 270 -6.02 5.65 -12.89
N PRO A 271 -5.17 6.30 -13.71
CA PRO A 271 -3.74 6.07 -13.65
C PRO A 271 -3.32 6.22 -12.18
N PRO A 272 -2.43 5.36 -11.67
CA PRO A 272 -1.98 5.48 -10.29
C PRO A 272 -1.60 6.93 -10.06
N PRO A 273 -2.03 7.53 -8.93
CA PRO A 273 -1.68 8.91 -8.65
C PRO A 273 -0.17 9.05 -8.85
N PRO A 274 0.29 10.08 -9.59
CA PRO A 274 1.72 10.26 -9.80
C PRO A 274 2.40 10.16 -8.44
N PRO A 275 3.56 9.46 -8.35
CA PRO A 275 4.26 9.34 -7.08
C PRO A 275 4.36 10.74 -6.46
N PRO A 276 4.12 10.88 -5.14
CA PRO A 276 4.19 12.17 -4.49
C PRO A 276 5.49 12.86 -4.91
N PRO A 277 5.45 14.16 -5.26
CA PRO A 277 6.62 14.86 -5.74
C PRO A 277 7.76 14.64 -4.73
N PRO A 278 9.00 14.44 -5.22
CA PRO A 278 10.14 14.33 -4.33
C PRO A 278 10.17 15.45 -3.29
N PRO A 279 10.66 15.20 -2.07
CA PRO A 279 10.89 16.28 -1.11
C PRO A 279 11.70 17.41 -1.75
N GLU A 280 11.33 18.68 -1.51
CA GLU A 280 12.04 19.85 -2.09
C GLU A 280 13.54 19.85 -1.76
N ASN A 281 13.88 19.25 -0.62
CA ASN A 281 15.21 18.97 -0.12
C ASN A 281 15.75 17.61 -0.61
N SER A 282 15.66 17.33 -1.91
CA SER A 282 16.20 16.09 -2.49
C SER A 282 16.78 16.24 -3.90
N PHE A 283 17.67 15.32 -4.26
CA PHE A 283 18.14 15.15 -5.64
C PHE A 283 18.39 13.68 -5.96
N ASP A 284 18.16 13.29 -7.22
CA ASP A 284 18.43 11.95 -7.72
C ASP A 284 19.83 11.85 -8.34
N TYR A 285 20.43 10.67 -8.28
CA TYR A 285 21.65 10.35 -8.98
C TYR A 285 21.70 8.90 -9.47
N THR A 286 22.46 8.68 -10.53
CA THR A 286 22.90 7.37 -11.01
C THR A 286 24.38 7.50 -11.30
N ALA A 287 25.18 6.62 -10.71
CA ALA A 287 26.62 6.72 -10.83
C ALA A 287 27.27 5.34 -10.96
N SER A 288 28.48 5.35 -11.52
CA SER A 288 29.35 4.19 -11.61
C SER A 288 30.80 4.64 -11.62
N ASN A 289 31.73 3.74 -11.28
CA ASN A 289 33.16 4.03 -11.30
C ASN A 289 33.50 5.30 -10.51
N THR A 290 32.94 5.44 -9.31
CA THR A 290 33.01 6.67 -8.52
C THR A 290 34.21 6.71 -7.57
N ASN A 291 34.91 5.60 -7.41
CA ASN A 291 35.98 5.42 -6.44
C ASN A 291 35.57 5.90 -5.04
N SER A 292 34.46 5.37 -4.53
CA SER A 292 33.85 5.81 -3.25
C SER A 292 33.58 7.32 -3.28
N ALA A 293 32.85 7.80 -4.29
CA ALA A 293 32.48 9.21 -4.49
C ALA A 293 33.65 10.23 -4.59
N GLN A 294 34.82 9.83 -5.08
CA GLN A 294 35.95 10.74 -5.37
C GLN A 294 35.92 11.28 -6.81
N GLN A 295 35.24 10.58 -7.71
CA GLN A 295 35.08 10.93 -9.12
C GLN A 295 33.67 10.56 -9.61
N ASN A 296 33.27 11.06 -10.78
CA ASN A 296 31.99 10.72 -11.43
C ASN A 296 30.76 10.86 -10.51
N THR A 297 30.79 11.85 -9.60
CA THR A 297 29.75 12.07 -8.60
C THR A 297 28.68 13.02 -9.10
N THR A 298 27.49 12.92 -8.50
CA THR A 298 26.51 14.00 -8.54
C THR A 298 26.69 14.85 -7.28
N ASN A 299 26.97 16.14 -7.47
CA ASN A 299 27.26 17.06 -6.38
C ASN A 299 26.05 17.97 -6.11
N HIS A 300 25.82 18.30 -4.85
CA HIS A 300 24.82 19.27 -4.43
C HIS A 300 25.37 20.17 -3.33
N THR A 301 24.99 21.45 -3.36
CA THR A 301 25.51 22.45 -2.41
C THR A 301 24.41 22.84 -1.44
N ILE A 302 24.72 22.78 -0.14
CA ILE A 302 23.81 23.12 0.95
C ILE A 302 24.45 24.24 1.77
N ALA A 303 23.76 25.37 1.89
CA ALA A 303 24.20 26.47 2.74
C ALA A 303 23.85 26.16 4.21
N LEU A 304 24.85 26.17 5.09
CA LEU A 304 24.68 26.01 6.53
C LEU A 304 25.19 27.25 7.27
N THR A 305 24.60 27.54 8.42
CA THR A 305 25.10 28.51 9.40
C THR A 305 25.83 27.78 10.53
N ALA A 306 26.72 28.49 11.23
CA ALA A 306 27.38 27.92 12.40
C ALA A 306 26.35 27.49 13.46
N GLY A 307 26.43 26.25 13.93
CA GLY A 307 25.51 25.64 14.88
C GLY A 307 24.33 24.89 14.24
N GLN A 308 24.14 24.96 12.91
CA GLN A 308 23.17 24.10 12.21
C GLN A 308 23.69 22.67 12.10
N THR A 309 22.80 21.70 12.31
CA THR A 309 23.03 20.28 12.08
C THR A 309 22.36 19.84 10.79
N LEU A 310 23.16 19.39 9.84
CA LEU A 310 22.74 18.75 8.59
C LEU A 310 22.68 17.23 8.80
N THR A 311 21.56 16.62 8.43
CA THR A 311 21.49 15.18 8.14
C THR A 311 21.27 15.01 6.64
N VAL A 312 22.15 14.31 5.93
CA VAL A 312 22.03 14.03 4.49
C VAL A 312 22.22 12.55 4.24
N ALA A 313 21.30 11.94 3.49
CA ALA A 313 21.26 10.49 3.40
C ALA A 313 20.64 9.97 2.10
N THR A 314 21.03 8.76 1.71
CA THR A 314 20.36 7.91 0.70
C THR A 314 19.47 6.85 1.35
N CYS A 315 19.44 6.78 2.68
CA CYS A 315 18.56 5.91 3.47
C CYS A 315 18.21 6.56 4.82
N GLY A 316 17.14 6.11 5.48
CA GLY A 316 16.83 6.52 6.87
C GLY A 316 16.14 7.90 7.04
N LEU A 317 16.10 8.74 6.00
CA LEU A 317 15.24 9.93 5.92
C LEU A 317 14.02 9.68 5.03
N THR A 318 12.92 10.38 5.30
CA THR A 318 11.69 10.27 4.49
C THR A 318 11.96 10.69 3.05
N GLY A 319 11.56 9.84 2.10
CA GLY A 319 11.78 10.07 0.68
C GLY A 319 13.18 9.66 0.19
N THR A 320 14.03 9.07 1.01
CA THR A 320 15.29 8.48 0.51
C THR A 320 15.05 7.19 -0.26
N GLN A 321 15.87 6.93 -1.28
CA GLN A 321 15.83 5.71 -2.08
C GLN A 321 17.25 5.35 -2.50
N PHE A 322 17.57 4.06 -2.62
CA PHE A 322 18.83 3.64 -3.24
C PHE A 322 18.76 2.22 -3.80
N THR A 323 19.63 1.94 -4.77
CA THR A 323 19.94 0.58 -5.23
C THR A 323 21.46 0.44 -5.36
N GLY A 324 21.97 -0.77 -5.17
CA GLY A 324 23.41 -1.01 -5.12
C GLY A 324 24.00 -0.60 -3.76
N ASP A 325 25.22 -0.09 -3.79
CA ASP A 325 26.02 0.24 -2.61
C ASP A 325 26.49 1.71 -2.71
N THR A 326 25.93 2.58 -1.88
CA THR A 326 26.07 4.03 -1.99
C THR A 326 27.22 4.58 -1.15
N TRP A 327 27.73 5.74 -1.54
CA TRP A 327 28.72 6.49 -0.77
C TRP A 327 28.39 7.98 -0.80
N LEU A 328 28.32 8.61 0.38
CA LEU A 328 28.23 10.06 0.52
C LEU A 328 29.53 10.66 1.05
N ARG A 329 29.93 11.82 0.51
CA ARG A 329 30.98 12.68 1.08
C ARG A 329 30.41 14.08 1.32
N LEU A 330 30.79 14.68 2.43
CA LEU A 330 30.49 16.08 2.74
C LEU A 330 31.80 16.87 2.80
N ARG A 331 31.85 17.97 2.05
CA ARG A 331 32.97 18.93 2.09
C ARG A 331 32.49 20.27 2.64
N ASN A 332 33.33 20.91 3.43
CA ASN A 332 33.06 22.23 3.98
C ASN A 332 33.36 23.35 2.95
N PRO A 333 33.10 24.63 3.28
CA PRO A 333 33.33 25.75 2.36
C PRO A 333 34.79 25.93 1.92
N ALA A 334 35.76 25.40 2.67
CA ALA A 334 37.17 25.41 2.31
C ALA A 334 37.55 24.27 1.35
N GLY A 335 36.59 23.40 0.97
CA GLY A 335 36.80 22.24 0.12
C GLY A 335 37.34 21.00 0.86
N THR A 336 37.49 21.08 2.18
CA THR A 336 37.96 19.98 3.03
C THR A 336 36.84 19.00 3.31
N GLU A 337 37.10 17.71 3.17
CA GLU A 337 36.17 16.66 3.58
C GLU A 337 35.98 16.66 5.09
N VAL A 338 34.73 16.70 5.53
CA VAL A 338 34.34 16.75 6.95
C VAL A 338 33.54 15.55 7.41
N ALA A 339 32.94 14.80 6.50
CA ALA A 339 32.26 13.55 6.82
C ALA A 339 32.12 12.65 5.58
N THR A 340 32.05 11.35 5.80
CA THR A 340 31.72 10.34 4.77
C THR A 340 30.89 9.23 5.38
N ASN A 341 30.10 8.53 4.57
CA ASN A 341 29.42 7.30 4.98
C ASN A 341 29.07 6.44 3.76
N ASP A 342 29.21 5.12 3.91
CA ASP A 342 28.87 4.07 2.95
C ASP A 342 27.85 3.06 3.49
N ASP A 343 28.02 2.62 4.75
CA ASP A 343 27.23 1.55 5.34
C ASP A 343 26.32 2.00 6.50
N SER A 344 25.13 2.48 6.13
CA SER A 344 23.98 2.79 6.98
C SER A 344 22.76 1.93 6.62
N CYS A 345 21.76 1.94 7.50
CA CYS A 345 20.45 1.31 7.30
C CYS A 345 20.47 -0.18 6.94
N GLY A 346 21.42 -0.95 7.49
CA GLY A 346 21.58 -2.38 7.17
C GLY A 346 22.70 -2.69 6.16
N GLY A 347 23.48 -1.68 5.76
CA GLY A 347 24.84 -1.87 5.25
C GLY A 347 25.04 -1.69 3.75
N ARG A 348 24.26 -0.84 3.09
CA ARG A 348 24.46 -0.46 1.67
C ARG A 348 23.97 0.95 1.30
N GLY A 349 23.24 1.62 2.21
CA GLY A 349 22.80 2.99 2.05
C GLY A 349 23.67 3.91 2.89
N SER A 350 23.68 5.21 2.63
CA SER A 350 24.58 6.16 3.31
C SER A 350 23.80 7.20 4.11
N SER A 351 24.31 7.60 5.26
CA SER A 351 23.76 8.68 6.09
C SER A 351 24.86 9.43 6.82
N ILE A 352 24.87 10.76 6.69
CA ILE A 352 25.81 11.67 7.35
C ILE A 352 25.01 12.62 8.24
N THR A 353 25.42 12.76 9.50
CA THR A 353 24.99 13.84 10.39
C THR A 353 26.18 14.71 10.76
N PHE A 354 26.07 16.01 10.54
CA PHE A 354 27.16 16.97 10.73
C PHE A 354 26.66 18.31 11.28
N THR A 355 27.29 18.82 12.34
CA THR A 355 27.04 20.17 12.86
C THR A 355 28.08 21.15 12.33
N ALA A 356 27.63 22.14 11.58
CA ALA A 356 28.49 23.16 10.99
C ALA A 356 29.12 24.05 12.08
N THR A 357 30.45 24.18 12.05
CA THR A 357 31.20 25.06 12.96
C THR A 357 31.38 26.47 12.38
N THR A 358 31.28 26.61 11.05
CA THR A 358 31.36 27.86 10.31
C THR A 358 30.18 27.96 9.34
N ALA A 359 29.76 29.19 9.04
CA ALA A 359 28.75 29.41 8.01
C ALA A 359 29.37 29.24 6.61
N GLY A 360 28.60 28.69 5.68
CA GLY A 360 28.94 28.64 4.26
C GLY A 360 28.38 27.43 3.52
N ASN A 361 28.76 27.35 2.25
CA ASN A 361 28.33 26.31 1.33
C ASN A 361 29.08 24.99 1.59
N HIS A 362 28.35 23.96 1.94
CA HIS A 362 28.86 22.60 2.08
C HIS A 362 28.48 21.79 0.83
N GLU A 363 29.44 21.08 0.25
CA GLU A 363 29.23 20.26 -0.94
C GLU A 363 29.02 18.80 -0.53
N VAL A 364 27.85 18.26 -0.86
CA VAL A 364 27.55 16.83 -0.82
C VAL A 364 27.97 16.21 -2.14
N ARG A 365 28.75 15.13 -2.10
CA ARG A 365 29.06 14.30 -3.28
C ARG A 365 28.42 12.93 -3.10
N ALA A 366 27.51 12.60 -4.02
CA ALA A 366 26.86 11.31 -4.08
C ALA A 366 27.51 10.44 -5.16
N GLY A 367 27.88 9.22 -4.76
CA GLY A 367 28.45 8.21 -5.64
C GLY A 367 28.27 6.82 -5.04
N CYS A 368 29.03 5.85 -5.56
CA CYS A 368 28.95 4.46 -5.17
C CYS A 368 30.21 4.01 -4.45
N TYR A 369 30.09 2.98 -3.61
CA TYR A 369 31.22 2.33 -2.97
C TYR A 369 32.20 1.77 -4.02
N SER A 370 33.49 2.01 -3.80
CA SER A 370 34.57 1.59 -4.72
C SER A 370 34.27 2.03 -6.16
N THR A 371 34.43 1.14 -7.13
CA THR A 371 34.15 1.37 -8.55
C THR A 371 32.78 0.82 -8.98
N GLY A 372 31.93 0.44 -8.01
CA GLY A 372 30.61 -0.14 -8.25
C GLY A 372 29.64 0.81 -8.96
N SER A 373 28.42 0.31 -9.18
CA SER A 373 27.31 1.09 -9.74
C SER A 373 26.15 1.11 -8.74
N CYS A 374 25.47 2.25 -8.66
CA CYS A 374 24.40 2.49 -7.71
C CYS A 374 23.50 3.62 -8.23
N THR A 375 22.28 3.65 -7.73
CA THR A 375 21.36 4.79 -7.90
C THR A 375 20.88 5.23 -6.53
N GLY A 376 20.46 6.48 -6.41
CA GLY A 376 19.76 6.91 -5.22
C GLY A 376 19.10 8.27 -5.31
N ARG A 377 18.18 8.50 -4.38
CA ARG A 377 17.58 9.79 -4.04
C ARG A 377 18.18 10.23 -2.73
N VAL A 378 19.01 11.27 -2.79
CA VAL A 378 19.58 11.91 -1.60
C VAL A 378 18.55 12.89 -1.05
N VAL A 379 18.28 12.81 0.24
CA VAL A 379 17.45 13.77 0.99
C VAL A 379 18.29 14.40 2.08
N TRP A 380 18.03 15.66 2.43
CA TRP A 380 18.71 16.31 3.54
C TRP A 380 17.78 17.12 4.46
N GLU A 381 18.02 17.10 5.76
CA GLU A 381 17.33 17.91 6.76
C GLU A 381 18.31 18.82 7.50
N ILE A 382 17.88 20.02 7.87
CA ILE A 382 18.68 20.97 8.66
C ILE A 382 17.91 21.30 9.94
N SER A 383 18.59 21.20 11.08
CA SER A 383 18.02 21.49 12.41
C SER A 383 19.00 22.31 13.27
N GLY A 384 18.49 23.05 14.25
CA GLY A 384 19.31 23.91 15.12
C GLY A 384 19.77 25.21 14.44
N GLY A 385 20.10 26.24 15.23
CA GLY A 385 20.50 27.57 14.76
C GLY A 385 19.54 28.68 15.21
N SER A 386 20.06 29.64 15.99
CA SER A 386 19.32 30.84 16.39
C SER A 386 19.25 31.84 15.24
N GLY A 387 18.11 31.86 14.53
CA GLY A 387 17.75 32.94 13.60
C GLY A 387 17.21 32.44 12.27
N GLY A 388 15.91 32.10 12.22
CA GLY A 388 15.23 31.82 10.96
C GLY A 388 15.07 33.09 10.09
N PRO A 389 14.95 32.96 8.76
CA PRO A 389 14.07 33.81 7.98
C PRO A 389 12.68 33.17 7.94
N THR A 390 11.69 33.83 8.53
CA THR A 390 10.27 33.47 8.39
C THR A 390 9.69 34.32 7.26
N SER A 391 9.38 33.67 6.13
CA SER A 391 8.62 34.14 4.96
C SER A 391 7.80 35.45 5.08
N GLY A 392 7.67 36.21 3.97
CA GLY A 392 6.75 37.36 3.82
C GLY A 392 6.19 37.50 2.40
N SER A 393 5.13 38.30 2.21
CA SER A 393 4.54 38.63 0.90
C SER A 393 4.15 40.11 0.81
N PHE A 394 4.15 40.69 -0.39
CA PHE A 394 3.60 42.03 -0.64
C PHE A 394 2.83 42.09 -1.97
N ASN A 395 1.77 42.89 -2.00
CA ASN A 395 0.95 43.10 -3.19
C ASN A 395 1.50 44.28 -4.02
N PHE A 396 1.46 44.17 -5.34
CA PHE A 396 1.79 45.27 -6.25
C PHE A 396 0.84 45.35 -7.45
N SER A 397 0.79 46.53 -8.08
CA SER A 397 0.03 46.81 -9.29
C SER A 397 0.81 47.80 -10.15
N GLY A 398 1.21 47.40 -11.37
CA GLY A 398 1.97 48.26 -12.28
C GLY A 398 1.54 48.10 -13.73
N SER A 399 1.65 49.17 -14.52
CA SER A 399 1.40 49.18 -15.97
C SER A 399 2.53 49.90 -16.71
N ASN A 400 2.76 49.51 -17.97
CA ASN A 400 3.85 50.02 -18.80
C ASN A 400 5.24 49.89 -18.14
N THR A 401 5.55 48.74 -17.55
CA THR A 401 6.75 48.58 -16.70
C THR A 401 8.04 48.25 -17.46
N ASN A 402 7.97 48.04 -18.78
CA ASN A 402 9.09 47.61 -19.62
C ASN A 402 9.98 46.55 -18.93
N SER A 403 9.38 45.42 -18.52
CA SER A 403 10.08 44.33 -17.83
C SER A 403 10.79 44.79 -16.54
N ALA A 404 10.08 45.55 -15.71
CA ALA A 404 10.58 46.14 -14.47
C ALA A 404 11.78 47.11 -14.63
N GLN A 405 11.93 47.70 -15.82
CA GLN A 405 12.93 48.75 -16.07
C GLN A 405 12.35 50.16 -15.93
N GLN A 406 11.02 50.30 -15.88
CA GLN A 406 10.34 51.56 -15.61
C GLN A 406 9.03 51.31 -14.85
N ASN A 407 8.44 52.36 -14.27
CA ASN A 407 7.15 52.31 -13.54
C ASN A 407 7.04 51.15 -12.53
N THR A 408 8.11 50.86 -11.78
CA THR A 408 8.15 49.73 -10.84
C THR A 408 7.54 50.09 -9.49
N THR A 409 6.97 49.08 -8.81
CA THR A 409 6.61 49.16 -7.39
C THR A 409 7.73 48.50 -6.60
N ASN A 410 8.56 49.30 -5.95
CA ASN A 410 9.71 48.80 -5.19
C ASN A 410 9.37 48.72 -3.71
N HIS A 411 9.87 47.70 -3.02
CA HIS A 411 9.81 47.56 -1.57
C HIS A 411 11.20 47.20 -1.06
N ASP A 412 11.66 47.90 -0.02
CA ASP A 412 12.93 47.59 0.62
C ASP A 412 12.79 46.30 1.44
N VAL A 413 13.62 45.31 1.15
CA VAL A 413 13.73 44.09 1.96
C VAL A 413 15.00 44.21 2.79
N ALA A 414 14.84 44.30 4.12
CA ALA A 414 15.98 44.34 5.02
C ALA A 414 16.59 42.94 5.14
N ILE A 415 17.71 42.71 4.44
CA ILE A 415 18.48 41.48 4.50
C ILE A 415 19.66 41.69 5.45
N ALA A 416 19.69 40.95 6.56
CA ALA A 416 20.89 40.91 7.41
C ALA A 416 22.07 40.34 6.62
N ALA A 417 23.26 40.93 6.76
CA ALA A 417 24.46 40.49 6.04
C ALA A 417 24.66 38.96 6.15
N GLY A 418 24.76 38.29 5.00
CA GLY A 418 24.93 36.83 4.93
C GLY A 418 23.64 36.01 4.81
N LYS A 419 22.49 36.64 4.53
CA LYS A 419 21.29 35.94 4.05
C LYS A 419 21.03 36.31 2.58
N SER A 420 20.53 35.36 1.79
CA SER A 420 20.08 35.55 0.41
C SER A 420 18.58 35.39 0.33
#